data_AF-A0A8T0UFQ3-F1
#
_entry.id   AF-A0A8T0UFQ3-F1
#
_cell.length_a   1.000
_cell.length_b   1.000
_cell.length_c   1.000
_cell.angle_alpha   90.00
_cell.angle_beta   90.00
_cell.angle_gamma   90.00
#
_symmetry.space_group_name_H-M   'P 1'
#
loop_
_entity.id
_entity.type
_entity.pdbx_description
1 polymer ?
#
loop_
_entity_poly.entity_id
_entity_poly.type
_entity_poly.pdbx_seq_one_letter_code
_entity_poly.pdbx_strand_id
1 'polypeptide(L)'
;MLGLGEAREKLSNTFIARDAVRTILEFDERNRLLAVTFMWHWWLERNRVRGGEQRMEPSHLAYIAQRNTDEFQAIGGVCAEVIPREKKRWERPPQEVLKIN
;
A
#
# COMPACT_ATOMS: atom_id res chain seq x y z
N MET A 1 -6.26 4.86 19.01
CA MET A 1 -7.27 4.77 17.93
C MET A 1 -6.66 5.40 16.68
N LEU A 2 -6.82 4.81 15.49
CA LEU A 2 -6.11 5.13 14.22
C LEU A 2 -6.33 6.54 13.63
N GLY A 3 -7.06 7.46 14.29
CA GLY A 3 -7.36 8.79 13.75
C GLY A 3 -8.30 8.83 12.53
N LEU A 4 -8.66 7.67 11.96
CA LEU A 4 -9.50 7.51 10.76
C LEU A 4 -11.01 7.68 11.00
N GLY A 5 -11.46 8.54 11.92
CA GLY A 5 -12.88 8.63 12.28
C GLY A 5 -13.78 8.91 11.08
N GLU A 6 -13.48 9.99 10.35
CA GLU A 6 -14.21 10.42 9.16
C GLU A 6 -14.04 9.43 7.99
N ALA A 7 -12.83 8.94 7.78
CA ALA A 7 -12.54 7.94 6.75
C ALA A 7 -13.31 6.63 7.00
N ARG A 8 -13.40 6.17 8.25
CA ARG A 8 -14.15 4.97 8.63
C ARG A 8 -15.63 5.14 8.38
N GLU A 9 -16.19 6.29 8.73
CA GLU A 9 -17.60 6.59 8.51
C GLU A 9 -17.93 6.58 7.01
N LYS A 10 -17.17 7.31 6.19
CA LYS A 10 -17.35 7.33 4.72
C LYS A 10 -17.26 5.92 4.12
N LEU A 11 -16.28 5.12 4.54
CA LEU A 11 -16.11 3.76 4.03
C LEU A 11 -17.20 2.81 4.53
N SER A 12 -17.70 2.97 5.75
CA SER A 12 -18.79 2.16 6.29
C SER A 12 -20.12 2.37 5.56
N ASN A 13 -20.31 3.54 4.96
CA ASN A 13 -21.48 3.87 4.14
C ASN A 13 -21.34 3.44 2.67
N THR A 14 -20.22 2.79 2.29
CA THR A 14 -19.97 2.37 0.92
C THR A 14 -20.18 0.87 0.75
N PHE A 15 -21.12 0.48 -0.10
CA PHE A 15 -21.52 -0.92 -0.28
C PHE A 15 -20.91 -1.60 -1.52
N ILE A 16 -20.22 -0.83 -2.37
CA ILE A 16 -19.63 -1.30 -3.62
C ILE A 16 -18.11 -1.11 -3.55
N ALA A 17 -17.36 -2.19 -3.84
CA ALA A 17 -15.89 -2.16 -3.79
C ALA A 17 -15.27 -1.06 -4.64
N ARG A 18 -15.81 -0.82 -5.85
CA ARG A 18 -15.37 0.27 -6.72
C ARG A 18 -15.48 1.64 -6.04
N ASP A 19 -16.61 1.90 -5.41
CA ASP A 19 -16.88 3.20 -4.80
C ASP A 19 -16.05 3.35 -3.53
N ALA A 20 -15.80 2.27 -2.78
CA ALA A 20 -14.91 2.28 -1.63
C ALA A 20 -13.47 2.61 -2.05
N VAL A 21 -12.99 2.01 -3.14
CA VAL A 21 -11.67 2.33 -3.71
C VAL A 21 -11.61 3.80 -4.15
N ARG A 22 -12.66 4.32 -4.80
CA ARG A 22 -12.71 5.74 -5.20
C ARG A 22 -12.60 6.66 -3.98
N THR A 23 -13.39 6.41 -2.94
CA THR A 23 -13.34 7.16 -1.68
C THR A 23 -11.94 7.16 -1.05
N ILE A 24 -11.25 6.00 -1.04
CA ILE A 24 -9.89 5.91 -0.51
C ILE A 24 -8.90 6.74 -1.33
N LEU A 25 -9.04 6.75 -2.65
CA LEU A 25 -8.15 7.50 -3.54
C LEU A 25 -8.30 9.02 -3.39
N GLU A 26 -9.47 9.49 -2.93
CA GLU A 26 -9.79 10.90 -2.67
C GLU A 26 -9.25 11.42 -1.33
N PHE A 27 -8.81 10.54 -0.42
CA PHE A 27 -8.18 10.97 0.82
C PHE A 27 -6.84 11.67 0.58
N ASP A 28 -6.42 12.50 1.55
CA ASP A 28 -5.05 13.01 1.57
C ASP A 28 -4.04 11.87 1.58
N GLU A 29 -2.82 12.16 1.15
CA GLU A 29 -1.80 11.15 0.90
C GLU A 29 -1.58 10.20 2.09
N ARG A 30 -1.52 10.75 3.32
CA ARG A 30 -1.29 9.97 4.52
C ARG A 30 -2.47 9.07 4.83
N ASN A 31 -3.69 9.60 4.83
CA ASN A 31 -4.89 8.81 5.11
C ASN A 31 -5.16 7.77 4.01
N ARG A 32 -4.84 8.08 2.75
CA ARG A 32 -4.91 7.13 1.63
C ARG A 32 -3.92 5.98 1.82
N LEU A 33 -2.65 6.28 2.12
CA LEU A 33 -1.64 5.26 2.43
C LEU A 33 -2.06 4.42 3.63
N LEU A 34 -2.50 5.05 4.72
CA LEU A 34 -2.96 4.34 5.92
C LEU A 34 -4.12 3.39 5.63
N ALA A 35 -5.13 3.84 4.86
CA ALA A 35 -6.26 3.00 4.49
C ALA A 35 -5.82 1.79 3.66
N VAL A 36 -4.97 1.99 2.64
CA VAL A 36 -4.47 0.90 1.78
C VAL A 36 -3.60 -0.08 2.58
N THR A 37 -2.67 0.43 3.38
CA THR A 37 -1.78 -0.40 4.24
C THR A 37 -2.57 -1.18 5.28
N PHE A 38 -3.59 -0.56 5.89
CA PHE A 38 -4.45 -1.24 6.85
C PHE A 38 -5.29 -2.35 6.20
N MET A 39 -5.90 -2.09 5.03
CA MET A 39 -6.65 -3.12 4.30
C MET A 39 -5.79 -4.32 3.93
N TRP A 40 -4.55 -4.09 3.49
CA TRP A 40 -3.58 -5.13 3.20
C TRP A 40 -3.29 -6.00 4.44
N HIS A 41 -2.92 -5.37 5.55
CA HIS A 41 -2.62 -6.08 6.80
C HIS A 41 -3.84 -6.84 7.35
N TRP A 42 -5.03 -6.25 7.24
CA TRP A 42 -6.28 -6.91 7.62
C TRP A 42 -6.56 -8.15 6.77
N TRP A 43 -6.34 -8.08 5.46
CA TRP A 43 -6.49 -9.23 4.58
C TRP A 43 -5.48 -10.34 4.91
N LEU A 44 -4.21 -9.96 5.15
CA LEU A 44 -3.15 -10.90 5.52
C LEU A 44 -3.47 -11.62 6.84
N GLU A 45 -3.85 -10.87 7.88
CA GLU A 45 -4.22 -11.42 9.19
C GLU A 45 -5.40 -12.39 9.07
N ARG A 46 -6.43 -12.02 8.29
CA ARG A 46 -7.57 -12.92 8.03
C ARG A 46 -7.13 -14.22 7.37
N ASN A 47 -6.15 -14.19 6.47
CA ASN A 47 -5.63 -15.40 5.83
C ASN A 47 -4.79 -16.26 6.78
N ARG A 48 -3.97 -15.65 7.64
CA ARG A 48 -3.20 -16.35 8.67
C ARG A 48 -4.12 -17.10 9.64
N VAL A 49 -5.15 -16.42 10.15
CA VAL A 49 -6.16 -17.03 11.03
C VAL A 49 -6.90 -18.16 10.32
N ARG A 50 -7.24 -18.00 9.04
CA ARG A 50 -7.84 -19.08 8.23
C ARG A 50 -6.90 -20.27 8.04
N GLY A 51 -5.59 -20.04 8.03
CA GLY A 51 -4.56 -21.08 8.00
C GLY A 51 -4.34 -21.79 9.34
N GLY A 52 -5.05 -21.39 10.40
CA GLY A 52 -4.96 -21.98 11.74
C GLY A 52 -3.98 -21.28 12.67
N GLU A 53 -3.40 -20.14 12.27
CA GLU A 53 -2.58 -19.33 13.17
C GLU A 53 -3.42 -18.59 14.21
N GLN A 54 -2.80 -18.26 15.34
CA GLN A 54 -3.46 -17.48 16.38
C GLN A 54 -3.67 -16.04 15.93
N ARG A 55 -4.88 -15.53 16.17
CA ARG A 55 -5.26 -14.14 15.86
C ARG A 55 -4.41 -13.16 16.66
N MET A 56 -3.90 -12.16 15.97
CA MET A 56 -3.20 -11.02 16.54
C MET A 56 -4.18 -10.06 17.22
N GLU A 57 -3.71 -9.44 18.31
CA GLU A 57 -4.41 -8.34 18.97
C GLU A 57 -4.69 -7.17 17.99
N PRO A 58 -5.94 -6.66 17.92
CA PRO A 58 -6.28 -5.57 16.99
C PRO A 58 -5.43 -4.30 17.18
N SER A 59 -4.96 -4.05 18.40
CA SER A 59 -4.07 -2.93 18.73
C SER A 59 -2.71 -3.06 18.05
N HIS A 60 -2.14 -4.27 17.98
CA HIS A 60 -0.88 -4.54 17.28
C HIS A 60 -1.05 -4.37 15.77
N LEU A 61 -2.13 -4.88 15.19
CA LEU A 61 -2.41 -4.70 13.76
C LEU A 61 -2.49 -3.21 13.39
N ALA A 62 -3.19 -2.42 14.21
CA ALA A 62 -3.29 -0.97 14.02
C ALA A 62 -1.93 -0.27 14.14
N TYR A 63 -1.07 -0.71 15.06
CA TYR A 63 0.28 -0.18 15.23
C TYR A 63 1.17 -0.51 14.01
N ILE A 64 1.17 -1.76 13.55
CA ILE A 64 1.93 -2.20 12.38
C ILE A 64 1.49 -1.41 11.14
N ALA A 65 0.17 -1.24 10.95
CA ALA A 65 -0.33 -0.44 9.84
C ALA A 65 0.18 1.00 9.87
N GLN A 66 0.14 1.67 11.02
CA GLN A 66 0.66 3.04 11.18
C GLN A 66 2.17 3.11 10.91
N ARG A 67 2.95 2.20 11.49
CA ARG A 67 4.40 2.15 11.29
C ARG A 67 4.78 1.98 9.83
N ASN A 68 4.15 1.02 9.15
CA ASN A 68 4.39 0.80 7.73
C ASN A 68 3.97 2.01 6.88
N THR A 69 2.87 2.68 7.22
CA THR A 69 2.46 3.92 6.54
C THR A 69 3.52 5.00 6.65
N ASP A 70 4.06 5.24 7.86
CA ASP A 70 5.10 6.23 8.07
C ASP A 70 6.39 5.86 7.30
N GLU A 71 6.77 4.58 7.28
CA GLU A 71 7.92 4.07 6.49
C GLU A 71 7.71 4.24 4.98
N PHE A 72 6.54 3.88 4.46
CA PHE A 72 6.22 4.03 3.04
C PHE A 72 6.18 5.48 2.60
N GLN A 73 5.70 6.38 3.46
CA GLN A 73 5.73 7.81 3.20
C GLN A 73 7.18 8.32 3.09
N ALA A 74 8.07 7.86 3.98
CA ALA A 74 9.49 8.20 3.92
C ALA A 74 10.17 7.68 2.64
N ILE A 75 9.88 6.43 2.23
CA ILE A 75 10.39 5.84 0.98
C ILE A 75 9.88 6.61 -0.25
N GLY A 76 8.60 6.95 -0.27
CA GLY A 76 7.97 7.70 -1.37
C GLY A 76 8.61 9.07 -1.59
N GLY A 77 8.93 9.78 -0.50
CA GLY A 77 9.65 11.05 -0.56
C GLY A 77 11.04 10.93 -1.21
N VAL A 78 11.79 9.88 -0.89
CA VAL A 78 13.11 9.62 -1.50
C VAL A 78 13.00 9.24 -2.98
N CYS A 79 11.95 8.53 -3.38
CA CYS A 79 11.73 8.15 -4.78
C CYS A 79 11.29 9.32 -5.68
N ALA A 80 10.62 10.33 -5.13
CA ALA A 80 10.20 11.51 -5.90
C ALA A 80 11.39 12.38 -6.36
N GLU A 81 12.55 12.27 -5.69
CA GLU A 81 13.79 12.95 -6.08
C GLU A 81 14.52 12.27 -7.25
N VAL A 82 14.07 11.10 -7.69
CA VAL A 82 14.66 10.40 -8.84
C VAL A 82 14.20 11.11 -10.11
N ILE A 83 15.10 11.95 -10.65
CA ILE A 83 15.04 12.55 -11.99
C ILE A 83 14.45 11.52 -12.97
N PRO A 84 13.48 11.88 -13.84
CA PRO A 84 12.92 10.94 -14.81
C PRO A 84 14.06 10.34 -15.62
N ARG A 85 14.45 9.10 -15.30
CA ARG A 85 15.39 8.37 -16.13
C ARG A 85 14.73 8.28 -17.49
N GLU A 86 15.37 8.87 -18.50
CA GLU A 86 15.00 8.63 -19.88
C GLU A 86 14.80 7.12 -20.02
N LYS A 87 13.58 6.73 -20.38
CA LYS A 87 13.23 5.32 -20.55
C LYS A 87 14.13 4.79 -21.66
N LYS A 88 15.28 4.22 -21.31
CA LYS A 88 16.16 3.56 -22.26
C LYS A 88 15.38 2.40 -22.84
N ARG A 89 14.90 2.59 -24.07
CA ARG A 89 14.27 1.53 -24.84
C ARG A 89 15.31 0.43 -25.02
N TRP A 90 14.90 -0.82 -24.88
CA TRP A 90 15.80 -1.93 -25.18
C TRP A 90 16.21 -1.83 -26.65
N GLU A 91 17.51 -1.76 -26.89
CA GLU A 91 18.12 -1.83 -28.21
C GLU A 91 18.83 -3.17 -28.36
N ARG A 92 18.78 -3.72 -29.57
CA ARG A 92 19.49 -4.96 -29.88
C ARG A 92 21.00 -4.69 -29.71
N PRO A 93 21.73 -5.50 -28.92
CA PRO A 93 23.17 -5.35 -28.82
C PRO A 93 23.85 -5.59 -30.19
N PRO A 94 25.03 -5.00 -30.44
CA PRO A 94 25.79 -5.20 -31.67
C PRO A 94 26.00 -6.69 -31.98
N GLN A 95 26.16 -7.04 -33.27
CA GLN A 95 26.23 -8.43 -33.74
C GLN A 95 27.32 -9.29 -33.06
N GLU A 96 28.33 -8.66 -32.49
CA GLU A 96 29.47 -9.31 -31.82
C GLU A 96 29.22 -9.57 -30.32
N VAL A 97 28.09 -9.12 -29.77
CA VAL A 97 27.80 -9.22 -28.32
C VAL A 97 26.58 -10.11 -28.08
N LEU A 98 26.82 -11.29 -27.50
CA LEU A 98 25.77 -12.19 -27.04
C LEU A 98 25.38 -11.84 -25.60
N LYS A 99 24.11 -11.47 -25.38
CA LYS A 99 23.57 -11.31 -24.02
C LYS A 99 23.26 -12.69 -23.42
N ILE A 100 23.93 -13.02 -22.33
CA ILE A 100 23.61 -14.19 -21.50
C ILE A 100 22.82 -13.67 -20.28
N ASN A 101 21.71 -14.33 -19.95
CA ASN A 101 20.87 -14.00 -18.79
C ASN A 101 21.28 -14.84 -17.58
#